data_AF-A0A938GGF2-F1
#
_entry.id   AF-A0A938GGF2-F1
#
_cell.length_a   1.000
_cell.length_b   1.000
_cell.length_c   1.000
_cell.angle_alpha   90.00
_cell.angle_beta   90.00
_cell.angle_gamma   90.00
#
_symmetry.space_group_name_H-M   'P 1'
#
loop_
_entity.id
_entity.type
_entity.pdbx_description
1 polymer ?
#
loop_
_entity_poly.entity_id
_entity_poly.type
_entity_poly.pdbx_seq_one_letter_code
_entity_poly.pdbx_strand_id
1 'polypeptide(L)'
;MSHVIYACDIGSTMKGNFGWARWDGSPSIKTSDDIKDLATDLIEDLKHSKSIALGIEAPLFIPVPECDTKLSKSREGEGDRAFSAPAGLAVATLAVHQMAWVFSEIKRNFNSPLYFTSRMEDWPPRSQRQTLYCWEAFVSGKAHSKNHEEDARTALIEFLDLEKELKPEQSAVTIETPSKSLSLIGAAALWSGLSEDLSILHHSAFVVKPRKVPLLSRDYSVAEAVTIWESLMDNDITINSHTGSGSPNSDRLH
;
A
#
# COMPACT_ATOMS: atom_id res chain seq x y z
N MET A 1 -17.47 -11.91 6.85
CA MET A 1 -16.89 -11.05 7.90
C MET A 1 -16.78 -9.65 7.34
N SER A 2 -16.91 -8.61 8.17
CA SER A 2 -16.59 -7.24 7.73
C SER A 2 -15.11 -6.98 7.96
N HIS A 3 -14.48 -6.20 7.08
CA HIS A 3 -13.10 -5.80 7.20
C HIS A 3 -12.96 -4.28 7.22
N VAL A 4 -11.81 -3.83 7.70
CA VAL A 4 -11.41 -2.42 7.75
C VAL A 4 -10.08 -2.29 7.01
N ILE A 5 -9.90 -1.18 6.31
CA ILE A 5 -8.70 -0.89 5.54
C ILE A 5 -7.98 0.27 6.20
N TYR A 6 -6.68 0.10 6.37
CA TYR A 6 -5.75 1.11 6.85
C TYR A 6 -4.64 1.29 5.83
N ALA A 7 -4.03 2.47 5.85
CA ALA A 7 -2.71 2.68 5.30
C ALA A 7 -1.94 3.65 6.21
N CYS A 8 -0.63 3.52 6.29
CA CYS A 8 0.23 4.47 6.99
C CYS A 8 1.42 4.91 6.14
N ASP A 9 1.75 6.19 6.24
CA ASP A 9 2.98 6.78 5.74
C ASP A 9 4.05 6.70 6.83
N ILE A 10 5.14 5.99 6.54
CA ILE A 10 6.23 5.76 7.47
C ILE A 10 7.25 6.89 7.40
N GLY A 11 7.34 7.62 8.50
CA GLY A 11 8.49 8.46 8.78
C GLY A 11 8.71 8.65 10.27
N SER A 12 9.55 9.61 10.63
CA SER A 12 9.97 9.84 12.02
C SER A 12 8.78 10.32 12.87
N THR A 13 8.28 9.46 13.75
CA THR A 13 7.26 9.81 14.76
C THR A 13 7.70 10.95 15.68
N MET A 14 9.01 11.06 15.97
CA MET A 14 9.55 12.19 16.76
C MET A 14 9.51 13.55 16.04
N LYS A 15 9.35 13.55 14.72
CA LYS A 15 9.38 14.76 13.88
C LYS A 15 8.00 15.12 13.33
N GLY A 16 6.96 14.36 13.68
CA GLY A 16 5.63 14.51 13.08
C GLY A 16 5.60 14.08 11.60
N ASN A 17 6.47 13.15 11.21
CA ASN A 17 6.55 12.66 9.83
C ASN A 17 5.85 11.30 9.66
N PHE A 18 4.81 11.04 10.45
CA PHE A 18 4.03 9.81 10.38
C PHE A 18 2.58 10.19 10.14
N GLY A 19 1.87 9.40 9.35
CA GLY A 19 0.45 9.63 9.08
C GLY A 19 -0.24 8.30 8.82
N TRP A 20 -1.52 8.20 9.15
CA TRP A 20 -2.31 7.03 8.82
C TRP A 20 -3.75 7.39 8.49
N ALA A 21 -4.39 6.50 7.75
CA ALA A 21 -5.78 6.59 7.33
C ALA A 21 -6.51 5.28 7.62
N ARG A 22 -7.81 5.36 7.92
CA ARG A 22 -8.70 4.22 8.18
C ARG A 22 -10.05 4.39 7.50
N TRP A 23 -10.54 3.29 6.94
CA TRP A 23 -11.87 3.18 6.35
C TRP A 23 -12.55 1.87 6.73
N ASP A 24 -13.77 1.96 7.25
CA ASP A 24 -14.55 0.85 7.81
C ASP A 24 -15.89 0.61 7.09
N GLY A 25 -16.03 1.14 5.87
CA GLY A 25 -17.30 1.16 5.14
C GLY A 25 -18.07 2.47 5.27
N SER A 26 -17.63 3.41 6.12
CA SER A 26 -18.28 4.71 6.27
C SER A 26 -17.97 5.68 5.11
N PRO A 27 -18.79 6.74 4.92
CA PRO A 27 -18.53 7.73 3.88
C PRO A 27 -17.23 8.53 4.06
N SER A 28 -16.74 8.65 5.30
CA SER A 28 -15.56 9.43 5.66
C SER A 28 -14.35 8.55 5.96
N ILE A 29 -13.15 9.04 5.67
CA ILE A 29 -11.89 8.41 6.05
C ILE A 29 -11.38 9.10 7.31
N LYS A 30 -11.09 8.33 8.37
CA LYS A 30 -10.42 8.84 9.57
C LYS A 30 -8.92 8.93 9.29
N THR A 31 -8.27 10.01 9.72
CA THR A 31 -6.80 10.16 9.69
C THR A 31 -6.26 10.60 11.05
N SER A 32 -4.98 10.34 11.30
CA SER A 32 -4.20 10.90 12.41
C SER A 32 -2.69 10.74 12.10
N ASP A 33 -1.85 11.45 12.83
CA ASP A 33 -0.39 11.40 12.79
C ASP A 33 0.24 10.72 14.02
N ASP A 34 -0.59 10.20 14.95
CA ASP A 34 -0.12 9.47 16.13
C ASP A 34 -0.16 7.94 15.91
N ILE A 35 1.01 7.31 16.00
CA ILE A 35 1.16 5.85 15.92
C ILE A 35 0.46 5.10 17.07
N LYS A 36 0.25 5.74 18.22
CA LYS A 36 -0.52 5.17 19.33
C LYS A 36 -2.01 5.10 19.00
N ASP A 37 -2.52 6.10 18.30
CA ASP A 37 -3.90 6.09 17.83
C ASP A 37 -4.08 4.98 16.78
N LEU A 38 -3.13 4.80 15.86
CA LEU A 38 -3.13 3.66 14.93
C LEU A 38 -3.23 2.33 15.69
N ALA A 39 -2.34 2.09 16.65
CA ALA A 39 -2.34 0.83 17.42
C ALA A 39 -3.66 0.63 18.18
N THR A 40 -4.18 1.70 18.79
CA THR A 40 -5.44 1.68 19.55
C THR A 40 -6.62 1.31 18.65
N ASP A 41 -6.74 1.97 17.49
CA ASP A 41 -7.79 1.74 16.52
C ASP A 41 -7.72 0.32 15.93
N LEU A 42 -6.53 -0.17 15.57
CA LEU A 42 -6.33 -1.54 15.09
C LEU A 42 -6.83 -2.56 16.12
N ILE A 43 -6.47 -2.38 17.40
CA ILE A 43 -6.90 -3.27 18.48
C ILE A 43 -8.43 -3.20 18.68
N GLU A 44 -9.02 -2.01 18.60
CA GLU A 44 -10.46 -1.82 18.72
C GLU A 44 -11.21 -2.56 17.60
N ASP A 45 -10.77 -2.42 16.35
CA ASP A 45 -11.38 -3.14 15.22
C ASP A 45 -11.21 -4.65 15.33
N LEU A 46 -10.06 -5.11 15.79
CA LEU A 46 -9.86 -6.54 16.09
C LEU A 46 -10.82 -7.03 17.17
N LYS A 47 -11.03 -6.27 18.25
CA LYS A 47 -12.01 -6.61 19.30
C LYS A 47 -13.45 -6.65 18.77
N HIS A 48 -13.77 -5.85 17.75
CA HIS A 48 -15.04 -5.90 17.03
C HIS A 48 -15.09 -6.99 15.94
N SER A 49 -14.19 -7.97 15.99
CA SER A 49 -14.15 -9.12 15.06
C SER A 49 -13.95 -8.72 13.59
N LYS A 50 -13.34 -7.55 13.33
CA LYS A 50 -12.99 -7.11 11.98
C LYS A 50 -11.68 -7.72 11.54
N SER A 51 -11.60 -8.16 10.28
CA SER A 51 -10.29 -8.38 9.67
C SER A 51 -9.74 -7.06 9.14
N ILE A 52 -8.42 -6.94 9.05
CA ILE A 52 -7.75 -5.69 8.75
C ILE A 52 -6.82 -5.88 7.56
N ALA A 53 -6.92 -5.00 6.56
CA ALA A 53 -5.87 -4.77 5.58
C ALA A 53 -5.09 -3.53 6.01
N LEU A 54 -3.79 -3.66 6.25
CA LEU A 54 -2.89 -2.59 6.69
C LEU A 54 -1.83 -2.34 5.62
N GLY A 55 -1.95 -1.21 4.93
CA GLY A 55 -0.93 -0.70 4.02
C GLY A 55 0.18 0.00 4.77
N ILE A 56 1.42 -0.23 4.37
CA ILE A 56 2.59 0.44 4.94
C ILE A 56 3.39 1.09 3.81
N GLU A 57 3.60 2.40 3.87
CA GLU A 57 4.42 3.14 2.91
C GLU A 57 5.91 2.97 3.21
N ALA A 58 6.41 1.78 2.92
CA ALA A 58 7.82 1.44 3.03
C ALA A 58 8.08 0.16 2.25
N PRO A 59 9.32 -0.08 1.77
CA PRO A 59 9.69 -1.40 1.28
C PRO A 59 9.44 -2.47 2.35
N LEU A 60 8.61 -3.48 2.05
CA LEU A 60 8.25 -4.55 2.98
C LEU A 60 8.95 -5.88 2.71
N PHE A 61 9.71 -5.98 1.62
CA PHE A 61 10.51 -7.16 1.32
C PHE A 61 11.76 -6.79 0.51
N ILE A 62 12.80 -7.59 0.69
CA ILE A 62 14.08 -7.48 -0.03
C ILE A 62 14.24 -8.72 -0.91
N PRO A 63 14.55 -8.57 -2.21
CA PRO A 63 14.90 -9.71 -3.05
C PRO A 63 16.25 -10.31 -2.59
N VAL A 64 16.26 -11.62 -2.40
CA VAL A 64 17.45 -12.44 -2.15
C VAL A 64 17.72 -13.23 -3.43
N PRO A 65 18.64 -12.76 -4.30
CA PRO A 65 18.95 -13.43 -5.55
C PRO A 65 19.80 -14.68 -5.32
N GLU A 66 19.75 -15.62 -6.26
CA GLU A 66 20.67 -16.78 -6.28
C GLU A 66 22.10 -16.40 -6.68
N CYS A 67 22.26 -15.32 -7.46
CA CYS A 67 23.55 -14.84 -7.94
C CYS A 67 23.96 -13.55 -7.22
N ASP A 68 25.20 -13.53 -6.74
CA ASP A 68 25.84 -12.42 -6.03
C ASP A 68 25.88 -11.11 -6.85
N THR A 69 26.04 -11.21 -8.18
CA THR A 69 26.02 -10.06 -9.10
C THR A 69 24.72 -9.26 -9.08
N LYS A 70 23.63 -9.83 -8.56
CA LYS A 70 22.33 -9.16 -8.42
C LYS A 70 22.07 -8.61 -7.02
N LEU A 71 23.01 -8.76 -6.08
CA LEU A 71 22.89 -8.13 -4.76
C LEU A 71 22.76 -6.61 -4.93
N SER A 72 21.88 -6.00 -4.13
CA SER A 72 21.55 -4.57 -4.17
C SER A 72 20.80 -4.08 -5.41
N LYS A 73 20.47 -4.97 -6.38
CA LYS A 73 19.59 -4.63 -7.51
C LYS A 73 18.21 -4.23 -6.99
N SER A 74 17.62 -3.19 -7.59
CA SER A 74 16.24 -2.77 -7.34
C SER A 74 15.25 -3.88 -7.68
N ARG A 75 14.05 -3.79 -7.10
CA ARG A 75 12.92 -4.64 -7.49
C ARG A 75 12.37 -4.17 -8.84
N GLU A 76 11.73 -5.08 -9.57
CA GLU A 76 11.09 -4.72 -10.84
C GLU A 76 9.88 -3.82 -10.55
N GLY A 77 9.77 -2.68 -11.24
CA GLY A 77 8.68 -1.69 -11.04
C GLY A 77 9.01 -0.46 -10.18
N GLU A 78 10.18 -0.42 -9.53
CA GLU A 78 10.59 0.71 -8.67
C GLU A 78 11.03 1.96 -9.44
N GLY A 79 11.54 1.80 -10.66
CA GLY A 79 12.13 2.90 -11.44
C GLY A 79 13.28 3.58 -10.69
N ASP A 80 13.27 4.92 -10.63
CA ASP A 80 14.32 5.73 -9.99
C ASP A 80 14.23 5.77 -8.45
N ARG A 81 13.33 4.99 -7.84
CA ARG A 81 13.08 4.96 -6.39
C ARG A 81 13.32 3.58 -5.81
N ALA A 82 14.50 3.03 -6.06
CA ALA A 82 14.90 1.72 -5.57
C ALA A 82 14.84 1.62 -4.04
N PHE A 83 14.36 0.50 -3.49
CA PHE A 83 14.40 0.25 -2.03
C PHE A 83 15.83 0.31 -1.47
N SER A 84 16.82 -0.06 -2.29
CA SER A 84 18.24 -0.10 -1.93
C SER A 84 18.90 1.28 -1.94
N ALA A 85 18.21 2.32 -2.39
CA ALA A 85 18.68 3.69 -2.26
C ALA A 85 18.62 4.18 -0.80
N PRO A 86 19.42 5.18 -0.38
CA PRO A 86 19.49 5.61 1.02
C PRO A 86 18.14 5.94 1.67
N ALA A 87 17.24 6.59 0.94
CA ALA A 87 15.90 6.91 1.44
C ALA A 87 15.05 5.65 1.66
N GLY A 88 15.06 4.72 0.70
CA GLY A 88 14.33 3.45 0.80
C GLY A 88 14.83 2.60 1.97
N LEU A 89 16.14 2.50 2.16
CA LEU A 89 16.75 1.77 3.29
C LEU A 89 16.36 2.38 4.64
N ALA A 90 16.36 3.71 4.74
CA ALA A 90 16.00 4.41 5.97
C ALA A 90 14.52 4.17 6.33
N VAL A 91 13.61 4.33 5.37
CA VAL A 91 12.17 4.15 5.60
C VAL A 91 11.83 2.68 5.85
N ALA A 92 12.45 1.72 5.14
CA ALA A 92 12.29 0.29 5.42
C ALA A 92 12.71 -0.07 6.85
N THR A 93 13.82 0.50 7.34
CA THR A 93 14.28 0.28 8.72
C THR A 93 13.30 0.86 9.75
N LEU A 94 12.79 2.07 9.48
CA LEU A 94 11.76 2.68 10.32
C LEU A 94 10.48 1.84 10.34
N ALA A 95 10.05 1.31 9.20
CA ALA A 95 8.86 0.47 9.10
C ALA A 95 8.98 -0.80 9.94
N VAL A 96 10.10 -1.52 9.87
CA VAL A 96 10.35 -2.69 10.72
C VAL A 96 10.27 -2.32 12.20
N HIS A 97 10.94 -1.25 12.61
CA HIS A 97 10.95 -0.79 13.99
C HIS A 97 9.56 -0.40 14.49
N GLN A 98 8.83 0.40 13.72
CA GLN A 98 7.50 0.91 14.08
C GLN A 98 6.45 -0.20 14.05
N MET A 99 6.45 -1.06 13.04
CA MET A 99 5.49 -2.17 12.95
C MET A 99 5.77 -3.24 13.99
N ALA A 100 7.03 -3.52 14.34
CA ALA A 100 7.36 -4.40 15.47
C ALA A 100 6.74 -3.89 16.79
N TRP A 101 6.75 -2.56 17.00
CA TRP A 101 6.08 -1.94 18.15
C TRP A 101 4.55 -2.07 18.06
N VAL A 102 3.93 -1.69 16.94
CA VAL A 102 2.47 -1.80 16.73
C VAL A 102 1.98 -3.24 16.91
N PHE A 103 2.69 -4.20 16.32
CA PHE A 103 2.35 -5.61 16.45
C PHE A 103 2.53 -6.15 17.87
N SER A 104 3.49 -5.60 18.62
CA SER A 104 3.63 -5.90 20.05
C SER A 104 2.47 -5.32 20.87
N GLU A 105 1.96 -4.13 20.53
CA GLU A 105 0.74 -3.60 21.14
C GLU A 105 -0.46 -4.53 20.87
N ILE A 106 -0.64 -4.97 19.62
CA ILE A 106 -1.71 -5.91 19.25
C ILE A 106 -1.55 -7.19 20.07
N LYS A 107 -0.37 -7.82 20.06
CA LYS A 107 -0.11 -9.07 20.79
C LYS A 107 -0.39 -8.95 22.29
N ARG A 108 -0.08 -7.81 22.91
CA ARG A 108 -0.32 -7.58 24.34
C ARG A 108 -1.78 -7.33 24.70
N ASN A 109 -2.54 -6.73 23.79
CA ASN A 109 -3.89 -6.22 24.08
C ASN A 109 -5.02 -6.97 23.37
N PHE A 110 -4.68 -7.95 22.52
CA PHE A 110 -5.61 -8.77 21.77
C PHE A 110 -5.29 -10.26 21.97
N ASN A 111 -6.15 -10.96 22.74
CA ASN A 111 -5.90 -12.34 23.19
C ASN A 111 -6.61 -13.41 22.35
N SER A 112 -7.26 -13.03 21.25
CA SER A 112 -7.92 -13.98 20.35
C SER A 112 -6.98 -14.42 19.22
N PRO A 113 -7.21 -15.59 18.60
CA PRO A 113 -6.44 -16.02 17.45
C PRO A 113 -6.51 -15.01 16.30
N LEU A 114 -5.35 -14.52 15.85
CA LEU A 114 -5.21 -13.62 14.72
C LEU A 114 -4.30 -14.29 13.68
N TYR A 115 -4.72 -14.29 12.42
CA TYR A 115 -3.86 -14.72 11.32
C TYR A 115 -3.10 -13.53 10.76
N PHE A 116 -1.79 -13.57 10.81
CA PHE A 116 -0.95 -12.61 10.10
C PHE A 116 -0.61 -13.14 8.71
N THR A 117 -0.74 -12.31 7.67
CA THR A 117 -0.27 -12.63 6.32
C THR A 117 0.15 -11.38 5.55
N SER A 118 1.08 -11.53 4.63
CA SER A 118 1.39 -10.52 3.61
C SER A 118 1.08 -11.01 2.20
N ARG A 119 0.45 -12.19 2.08
CA ARG A 119 0.10 -12.81 0.81
C ARG A 119 -1.27 -12.34 0.38
N MET A 120 -1.36 -11.86 -0.85
CA MET A 120 -2.65 -11.43 -1.41
C MET A 120 -3.67 -12.57 -1.39
N GLU A 121 -3.26 -13.80 -1.70
CA GLU A 121 -4.21 -14.92 -1.86
C GLU A 121 -5.04 -15.21 -0.59
N ASP A 122 -4.55 -14.76 0.56
CA ASP A 122 -5.21 -14.87 1.85
C ASP A 122 -6.22 -13.73 2.13
N TRP A 123 -6.33 -12.77 1.20
CA TRP A 123 -7.20 -11.59 1.27
C TRP A 123 -8.19 -11.52 0.09
N PRO A 124 -9.45 -11.11 0.30
CA PRO A 124 -10.10 -10.95 1.61
C PRO A 124 -10.23 -12.32 2.32
N PRO A 125 -10.39 -12.33 3.66
CA PRO A 125 -10.46 -13.57 4.42
C PRO A 125 -11.66 -14.41 3.97
N ARG A 126 -11.39 -15.59 3.42
CA ARG A 126 -12.41 -16.54 2.93
C ARG A 126 -13.06 -17.38 4.04
N SER A 127 -12.50 -17.33 5.24
CA SER A 127 -12.94 -18.13 6.40
C SER A 127 -13.39 -17.23 7.54
N GLN A 128 -13.91 -17.82 8.62
CA GLN A 128 -14.16 -17.10 9.88
C GLN A 128 -12.87 -16.80 10.67
N ARG A 129 -11.69 -17.01 10.08
CA ARG A 129 -10.43 -16.64 10.70
C ARG A 129 -10.23 -15.14 10.54
N GLN A 130 -10.10 -14.45 11.67
CA GLN A 130 -9.75 -13.04 11.67
C GLN A 130 -8.31 -12.86 11.17
N THR A 131 -8.13 -11.96 10.22
CA THR A 131 -6.86 -11.79 9.50
C THR A 131 -6.37 -10.35 9.64
N LEU A 132 -5.07 -10.19 9.91
CA LEU A 132 -4.30 -8.99 9.66
C LEU A 132 -3.45 -9.23 8.40
N TYR A 133 -3.87 -8.61 7.30
CA TYR A 133 -3.18 -8.63 6.02
C TYR A 133 -2.35 -7.37 5.86
N CYS A 134 -1.05 -7.51 5.60
CA CYS A 134 -0.16 -6.38 5.36
C CYS A 134 0.25 -6.28 3.89
N TRP A 135 0.14 -5.08 3.32
CA TRP A 135 0.54 -4.76 1.95
C TRP A 135 1.45 -3.54 1.92
N GLU A 136 2.25 -3.40 0.86
CA GLU A 136 3.19 -2.29 0.66
C GLU A 136 2.52 -1.17 -0.12
N ALA A 137 2.50 0.04 0.43
CA ALA A 137 2.14 1.24 -0.29
C ALA A 137 3.40 1.85 -0.94
N PHE A 138 3.38 2.02 -2.26
CA PHE A 138 4.45 2.64 -3.01
C PHE A 138 4.03 4.02 -3.51
N VAL A 139 3.78 4.94 -2.58
CA VAL A 139 3.41 6.32 -2.88
C VAL A 139 4.65 7.04 -3.43
N SER A 140 4.55 7.55 -4.65
CA SER A 140 5.70 8.17 -5.31
C SER A 140 5.27 9.19 -6.37
N GLY A 141 6.21 10.07 -6.73
CA GLY A 141 6.03 11.02 -7.83
C GLY A 141 4.82 11.94 -7.62
N LYS A 142 3.85 11.91 -8.54
CA LYS A 142 2.69 12.81 -8.52
C LYS A 142 1.62 12.42 -7.49
N ALA A 143 1.70 11.22 -6.91
CA ALA A 143 0.80 10.76 -5.86
C ALA A 143 1.29 11.15 -4.45
N HIS A 144 2.56 11.58 -4.33
CA HIS A 144 3.14 12.05 -3.07
C HIS A 144 2.73 13.49 -2.80
N SER A 145 2.30 13.75 -1.58
CA SER A 145 1.89 15.06 -1.07
C SER A 145 2.94 15.62 -0.11
N LYS A 146 2.63 16.74 0.55
CA LYS A 146 3.46 17.28 1.65
C LYS A 146 2.93 16.86 3.02
N ASN A 147 1.84 16.10 3.06
CA ASN A 147 1.14 15.72 4.27
C ASN A 147 1.06 14.20 4.35
N HIS A 148 1.71 13.62 5.36
CA HIS A 148 1.77 12.18 5.56
C HIS A 148 0.39 11.52 5.72
N GLU A 149 -0.59 12.24 6.27
CA GLU A 149 -1.99 11.75 6.33
C GLU A 149 -2.63 11.66 4.93
N GLU A 150 -2.29 12.58 4.02
CA GLU A 150 -2.81 12.59 2.65
C GLU A 150 -2.18 11.47 1.81
N ASP A 151 -0.92 11.13 2.06
CA ASP A 151 -0.24 9.99 1.40
C ASP A 151 -0.83 8.67 1.86
N ALA A 152 -1.02 8.51 3.17
CA ALA A 152 -1.75 7.38 3.73
C ALA A 152 -3.17 7.27 3.16
N ARG A 153 -3.93 8.38 3.10
CA ARG A 153 -5.27 8.40 2.50
C ARG A 153 -5.25 7.99 1.03
N THR A 154 -4.28 8.48 0.26
CA THR A 154 -4.13 8.18 -1.17
C THR A 154 -3.85 6.70 -1.39
N ALA A 155 -2.96 6.11 -0.59
CA ALA A 155 -2.69 4.67 -0.62
C ALA A 155 -3.92 3.83 -0.28
N LEU A 156 -4.67 4.22 0.77
CA LEU A 156 -5.89 3.55 1.19
C LEU A 156 -6.95 3.54 0.08
N ILE A 157 -7.18 4.69 -0.57
CA ILE A 157 -8.17 4.81 -1.66
C ILE A 157 -7.78 3.92 -2.84
N GLU A 158 -6.50 3.90 -3.23
CA GLU A 158 -6.07 3.02 -4.32
C GLU A 158 -6.29 1.54 -3.97
N PHE A 159 -5.99 1.13 -2.73
CA PHE A 159 -6.24 -0.25 -2.30
C PHE A 159 -7.74 -0.59 -2.33
N LEU A 160 -8.62 0.34 -1.91
CA LEU A 160 -10.08 0.15 -1.99
C LEU A 160 -10.57 -0.12 -3.41
N ASP A 161 -10.04 0.63 -4.37
CA ASP A 161 -10.42 0.47 -5.78
C ASP A 161 -9.92 -0.85 -6.35
N LEU A 162 -8.69 -1.26 -5.99
CA LEU A 162 -8.10 -2.52 -6.43
C LEU A 162 -8.73 -3.75 -5.77
N GLU A 163 -9.19 -3.65 -4.52
CA GLU A 163 -9.73 -4.78 -3.75
C GLU A 163 -10.90 -5.48 -4.47
N LYS A 164 -11.70 -4.73 -5.24
CA LYS A 164 -12.85 -5.27 -5.98
C LYS A 164 -12.45 -6.33 -7.02
N GLU A 165 -11.24 -6.22 -7.58
CA GLU A 165 -10.73 -7.08 -8.65
C GLU A 165 -9.29 -7.51 -8.40
N LEU A 166 -8.92 -7.73 -7.13
CA LEU A 166 -7.55 -7.95 -6.71
C LEU A 166 -6.97 -9.23 -7.32
N LYS A 167 -5.91 -9.09 -8.13
CA LYS A 167 -5.16 -10.20 -8.77
C LYS A 167 -3.66 -10.08 -8.56
N PRO A 168 -2.92 -11.19 -8.34
CA PRO A 168 -1.49 -11.15 -8.03
C PRO A 168 -0.64 -10.41 -9.08
N GLU A 169 -0.97 -10.53 -10.37
CA GLU A 169 -0.29 -9.86 -11.48
C GLU A 169 -0.38 -8.33 -11.45
N GLN A 170 -1.26 -7.76 -10.62
CA GLN A 170 -1.41 -6.32 -10.46
C GLN A 170 -0.39 -5.71 -9.49
N SER A 171 0.50 -6.51 -8.88
CA SER A 171 1.49 -5.98 -7.94
C SER A 171 2.42 -5.03 -8.69
N ALA A 172 2.46 -3.78 -8.25
CA ALA A 172 3.21 -2.73 -8.94
C ALA A 172 4.73 -2.95 -8.88
N VAL A 173 5.18 -3.69 -7.87
CA VAL A 173 6.57 -4.09 -7.68
C VAL A 173 6.64 -5.60 -7.48
N THR A 174 7.60 -6.25 -8.13
CA THR A 174 7.81 -7.70 -8.09
C THR A 174 9.28 -8.07 -7.98
N ILE A 175 9.57 -9.34 -7.68
CA ILE A 175 10.92 -9.89 -7.69
C ILE A 175 11.19 -10.66 -8.98
N GLU A 176 12.42 -10.55 -9.48
CA GLU A 176 12.87 -11.34 -10.62
C GLU A 176 13.04 -12.81 -10.21
N THR A 177 12.40 -13.75 -10.93
CA THR A 177 12.62 -15.20 -10.72
C THR A 177 14.05 -15.58 -11.14
N PRO A 178 14.78 -16.42 -10.39
CA PRO A 178 14.38 -17.28 -9.26
C PRO A 178 14.62 -16.67 -7.86
N SER A 179 14.69 -15.34 -7.72
CA SER A 179 14.93 -14.71 -6.42
C SER A 179 13.85 -15.07 -5.41
N LYS A 180 14.23 -15.14 -4.14
CA LYS A 180 13.31 -15.29 -3.01
C LYS A 180 13.11 -13.95 -2.32
N SER A 181 12.03 -13.82 -1.55
CA SER A 181 11.83 -12.65 -0.71
C SER A 181 12.37 -12.87 0.69
N LEU A 182 12.96 -11.82 1.26
CA LEU A 182 13.13 -11.64 2.68
C LEU A 182 12.08 -10.63 3.16
N SER A 183 11.04 -11.12 3.83
CA SER A 183 9.93 -10.30 4.33
C SER A 183 10.34 -9.50 5.56
N LEU A 184 10.34 -8.17 5.43
CA LEU A 184 10.62 -7.24 6.52
C LEU A 184 9.43 -7.14 7.47
N ILE A 185 8.21 -7.14 6.93
CA ILE A 185 6.99 -7.12 7.76
C ILE A 185 6.78 -8.47 8.47
N GLY A 186 7.14 -9.58 7.82
CA GLY A 186 7.18 -10.90 8.44
C GLY A 186 8.18 -10.96 9.59
N ALA A 187 9.36 -10.36 9.43
CA ALA A 187 10.34 -10.26 10.52
C ALA A 187 9.81 -9.46 11.71
N ALA A 188 9.12 -8.33 11.47
CA ALA A 188 8.47 -7.55 12.53
C ALA A 188 7.38 -8.37 13.27
N ALA A 189 6.56 -9.13 12.54
CA ALA A 189 5.51 -9.97 13.11
C ALA A 189 6.04 -11.15 13.95
N LEU A 190 7.14 -11.77 13.51
CA LEU A 190 7.83 -12.80 14.30
C LEU A 190 8.47 -12.19 15.56
N TRP A 191 9.17 -11.06 15.41
CA TRP A 191 9.84 -10.41 16.53
C TRP A 191 8.85 -10.00 17.63
N SER A 192 7.66 -9.51 17.25
CA SER A 192 6.64 -9.09 18.20
C SER A 192 5.85 -10.25 18.83
N GLY A 193 6.08 -11.49 18.39
CA GLY A 193 5.28 -12.66 18.77
C GLY A 193 3.83 -12.64 18.24
N LEU A 194 3.56 -11.82 17.21
CA LEU A 194 2.27 -11.78 16.53
C LEU A 194 2.08 -13.02 15.65
N SER A 195 3.17 -13.54 15.10
CA SER A 195 3.23 -14.82 14.41
C SER A 195 4.35 -15.69 14.98
N GLU A 196 4.19 -17.00 14.86
CA GLU A 196 5.23 -18.00 15.14
C GLU A 196 5.62 -18.78 13.86
N ASP A 197 4.96 -18.49 12.74
CA ASP A 197 5.19 -19.16 11.45
C ASP A 197 6.39 -18.55 10.72
N LEU A 198 7.52 -19.25 10.72
CA LEU A 198 8.74 -18.80 10.04
C LEU A 198 8.61 -18.71 8.52
N SER A 199 7.62 -19.38 7.91
CA SER A 199 7.44 -19.34 6.45
C SER A 199 7.13 -17.93 5.95
N ILE A 200 6.57 -17.06 6.80
CA ILE A 200 6.25 -15.68 6.43
C ILE A 200 7.47 -14.83 6.07
N LEU A 201 8.67 -15.23 6.51
CA LEU A 201 9.93 -14.59 6.11
C LEU A 201 10.19 -14.70 4.60
N HIS A 202 9.53 -15.61 3.90
CA HIS A 202 9.69 -15.83 2.48
C HIS A 202 8.57 -15.22 1.62
N HIS A 203 7.60 -14.54 2.22
CA HIS A 203 6.48 -13.94 1.50
C HIS A 203 6.82 -12.54 0.99
N SER A 204 6.53 -12.26 -0.27
CA SER A 204 6.46 -10.90 -0.80
C SER A 204 5.14 -10.26 -0.36
N ALA A 205 5.18 -9.00 0.07
CA ALA A 205 3.97 -8.21 0.21
C ALA A 205 3.43 -7.83 -1.18
N PHE A 206 2.10 -7.76 -1.32
CA PHE A 206 1.50 -7.12 -2.49
C PHE A 206 1.82 -5.63 -2.48
N VAL A 207 2.22 -5.09 -3.63
CA VAL A 207 2.60 -3.67 -3.73
C VAL A 207 1.54 -2.89 -4.48
N VAL A 208 0.94 -1.92 -3.80
CA VAL A 208 0.00 -0.96 -4.39
C VAL A 208 0.74 0.34 -4.68
N LYS A 209 0.69 0.77 -5.93
CA LYS A 209 1.23 2.06 -6.37
C LYS A 209 0.08 2.98 -6.75
N PRO A 210 -0.26 3.96 -5.90
CA PRO A 210 -1.36 4.87 -6.20
C PRO A 210 -1.17 5.61 -7.51
N ARG A 211 -2.25 5.64 -8.29
CA ARG A 211 -2.36 6.52 -9.45
C ARG A 211 -2.59 7.94 -8.94
N LYS A 212 -2.29 8.94 -9.75
CA LYS A 212 -2.53 10.34 -9.38
C LYS A 212 -4.03 10.52 -9.12
N VAL A 213 -4.43 10.67 -7.86
CA VAL A 213 -5.77 11.17 -7.53
C VAL A 213 -5.70 12.70 -7.66
N PRO A 214 -6.52 13.35 -8.51
CA PRO A 214 -6.68 14.80 -8.41
C PRO A 214 -7.07 15.11 -6.97
N LEU A 215 -6.36 16.04 -6.32
CA LEU A 215 -6.71 16.54 -4.99
C LEU A 215 -8.13 17.09 -5.05
N LEU A 216 -9.10 16.24 -4.74
CA LEU A 216 -10.48 16.60 -4.53
C LEU A 216 -10.55 17.00 -3.06
N SER A 217 -10.93 18.26 -2.84
CA SER A 217 -10.99 18.96 -1.55
C SER A 217 -11.49 18.09 -0.39
N ARG A 218 -11.06 18.43 0.84
CA ARG A 218 -11.20 17.67 2.11
C ARG A 218 -12.58 17.05 2.46
N ASP A 219 -13.64 17.27 1.69
CA ASP A 219 -15.03 16.94 2.05
C ASP A 219 -15.70 15.87 1.18
N TYR A 220 -15.01 15.21 0.25
CA TYR A 220 -15.66 14.16 -0.56
C TYR A 220 -15.78 12.83 0.20
N SER A 221 -16.97 12.26 0.12
CA SER A 221 -17.21 10.88 0.55
C SER A 221 -16.47 9.89 -0.36
N VAL A 222 -16.15 8.70 0.16
CA VAL A 222 -15.50 7.63 -0.62
C VAL A 222 -16.30 7.30 -1.89
N ALA A 223 -17.64 7.34 -1.82
CA ALA A 223 -18.51 7.13 -2.98
C ALA A 223 -18.33 8.21 -4.07
N GLU A 224 -18.15 9.47 -3.69
CA GLU A 224 -17.93 10.58 -4.62
C GLU A 224 -16.52 10.53 -5.23
N ALA A 225 -15.50 10.15 -4.46
CA ALA A 225 -14.15 9.96 -4.97
C ALA A 225 -14.11 8.87 -6.05
N VAL A 226 -14.77 7.73 -5.80
CA VAL A 226 -14.92 6.63 -6.77
C VAL A 226 -15.70 7.07 -8.01
N THR A 227 -16.82 7.78 -7.83
CA THR A 227 -17.66 8.25 -8.96
C THR A 227 -16.94 9.29 -9.83
N ILE A 228 -16.21 10.23 -9.22
CA ILE A 228 -15.43 11.23 -9.97
C ILE A 228 -14.27 10.55 -10.71
N TRP A 229 -13.69 9.51 -10.11
CA TRP A 229 -12.64 8.73 -10.74
C TRP A 229 -13.14 7.92 -11.96
N GLU A 230 -14.28 7.25 -11.85
CA GLU A 230 -14.96 6.57 -12.98
C GLU A 230 -15.24 7.57 -14.12
N SER A 231 -15.73 8.77 -13.80
CA SER A 231 -15.98 9.85 -14.76
C SER A 231 -14.71 10.37 -15.46
N LEU A 232 -13.57 10.40 -14.78
CA LEU A 232 -12.29 10.82 -15.37
C LEU A 232 -11.70 9.73 -16.29
N MET A 233 -11.91 8.45 -15.99
CA MET A 233 -11.48 7.33 -16.84
C MET A 233 -12.28 7.24 -18.14
N ASP A 234 -13.59 7.53 -18.11
CA ASP A 234 -14.43 7.56 -19.31
C ASP A 234 -14.06 8.70 -20.28
N ASN A 235 -13.50 9.81 -19.77
CA ASN A 235 -13.12 10.96 -20.58
C ASN A 235 -11.76 10.82 -21.30
N ASP A 236 -10.88 9.91 -20.85
CA ASP A 236 -9.60 9.64 -21.52
C ASP A 236 -9.75 8.71 -22.74
N ILE A 237 -10.92 8.06 -22.92
CA ILE A 237 -11.20 7.18 -24.07
C ILE A 237 -11.60 8.01 -25.32
N THR A 238 -11.95 9.29 -25.18
CA THR A 238 -12.50 10.12 -26.27
C THR A 238 -11.47 10.97 -27.02
N ILE A 239 -10.16 10.78 -26.82
CA ILE A 239 -9.12 11.45 -27.63
C ILE A 239 -8.39 10.42 -28.50
N ASN A 240 -9.04 9.97 -29.58
CA ASN A 240 -8.40 9.71 -30.87
C ASN A 240 -9.41 9.18 -31.90
N SER A 241 -10.05 10.11 -32.62
CA SER A 241 -10.33 9.91 -34.03
C SER A 241 -10.44 11.28 -34.67
N HIS A 242 -9.42 11.71 -35.39
CA HIS A 242 -9.49 12.55 -36.60
C HIS A 242 -8.06 12.71 -37.15
N THR A 243 -7.53 11.63 -37.73
CA THR A 243 -6.42 11.70 -38.68
C THR A 243 -6.96 11.52 -40.09
N GLY A 244 -6.90 12.60 -40.86
CA GLY A 244 -6.43 12.57 -42.25
C GLY A 244 -7.47 12.36 -43.35
N SER A 245 -7.68 13.41 -44.15
CA SER A 245 -7.77 13.25 -45.61
C SER A 245 -7.42 14.54 -46.34
N GLY A 246 -6.38 14.47 -47.19
CA GLY A 246 -6.32 15.22 -48.44
C GLY A 246 -5.57 16.56 -48.44
N SER A 247 -4.28 16.52 -48.82
CA SER A 247 -3.75 17.51 -49.77
C SER A 247 -4.22 17.12 -51.19
N PRO A 248 -4.39 18.05 -52.15
CA PRO A 248 -3.21 18.45 -52.92
C PRO A 248 -3.22 19.90 -53.49
N ASN A 249 -1.98 20.40 -53.66
CA ASN A 249 -1.46 21.25 -54.73
C ASN A 249 -1.94 22.70 -55.01
N SER A 250 -0.88 23.51 -55.21
CA SER A 250 -0.65 24.48 -56.28
C SER A 250 -0.77 25.98 -55.97
N ASP A 251 0.27 26.67 -56.44
CA ASP A 251 0.31 27.99 -57.04
C ASP A 251 0.59 29.27 -56.20
N ARG A 252 1.78 29.82 -56.51
CA ARG A 252 2.07 31.21 -56.94
C ARG A 252 2.47 32.29 -55.91
N LEU A 253 3.69 32.79 -56.17
CA LEU A 253 4.08 34.21 -56.32
C LEU A 253 3.68 35.17 -55.19
N HIS A 254 4.61 35.54 -54.32
CA HIS A 254 5.52 36.71 -54.44
C HIS A 254 6.34 36.85 -53.15
#